data_AF-A0A7V4W790-F1
#
_entry.id   AF-A0A7V4W790-F1
#
_cell.length_a   1.000
_cell.length_b   1.000
_cell.length_c   1.000
_cell.angle_alpha   90.00
_cell.angle_beta   90.00
_cell.angle_gamma   90.00
#
_symmetry.space_group_name_H-M   'P 1'
#
loop_
_entity.id
_entity.type
_entity.pdbx_description
1 polymer ?
#
loop_
_entity_poly.entity_id
_entity_poly.type
_entity_poly.pdbx_seq_one_letter_code
_entity_poly.pdbx_strand_id
1 'polypeptide(L)' 'MTYNFDPDLWLENRKRVLDARRRAGDFDETAYREALVDLESRYEAMVERLDGTFTIPSAGSQDEAP' A
#
# COMPACT_ATOMS: atom_id res chain seq x y z
N MET A 1 4.06 -10.53 -25.47
CA MET A 1 3.74 -10.39 -24.04
C MET A 1 3.68 -8.92 -23.71
N THR A 2 2.50 -8.31 -23.70
CA THR A 2 2.31 -7.01 -23.06
C THR A 2 2.32 -7.28 -21.55
N TYR A 3 3.38 -6.84 -20.88
CA TYR A 3 3.44 -6.88 -19.42
C TYR A 3 2.50 -5.76 -18.92
N ASN A 4 1.21 -6.07 -18.84
CA ASN A 4 0.27 -5.20 -18.13
C ASN A 4 0.66 -5.29 -16.67
N PHE A 5 1.07 -4.15 -16.12
CA PHE A 5 1.39 -4.08 -14.72
C PHE A 5 0.09 -3.95 -13.94
N ASP A 6 -0.35 -5.04 -13.31
CA ASP A 6 -1.55 -5.10 -12.49
C ASP A 6 -1.18 -4.83 -11.01
N PRO A 7 -1.46 -3.62 -10.47
CA PRO A 7 -1.12 -3.29 -9.09
C PRO A 7 -1.88 -4.17 -8.09
N ASP A 8 -3.09 -4.60 -8.44
CA ASP A 8 -3.92 -5.50 -7.62
C ASP A 8 -3.25 -6.89 -7.49
N LEU A 9 -2.78 -7.45 -8.61
CA LEU A 9 -2.06 -8.73 -8.64
C LEU A 9 -0.72 -8.65 -7.88
N TRP A 10 -0.06 -7.50 -7.89
CA TRP A 10 1.14 -7.26 -7.09
C TRP A 10 0.83 -7.27 -5.59
N LEU A 11 -0.24 -6.59 -5.17
CA LEU A 11 -0.68 -6.55 -3.77
C LEU A 11 -1.06 -7.94 -3.26
N GLU A 12 -1.85 -8.69 -4.04
CA GLU A 12 -2.25 -10.06 -3.70
C GLU A 12 -1.05 -10.99 -3.53
N ASN A 13 -0.10 -10.95 -4.46
CA ASN A 13 1.12 -11.76 -4.35
C ASN A 13 1.94 -11.38 -3.12
N ARG A 14 2.03 -10.08 -2.79
CA ARG A 14 2.81 -9.63 -1.65
C ARG A 14 2.15 -9.98 -0.31
N LYS A 15 0.81 -9.92 -0.23
CA LYS A 15 0.03 -10.43 0.91
C LYS A 15 0.25 -11.93 1.10
N ARG A 16 0.25 -12.73 0.03
CA ARG A 16 0.55 -14.17 0.09
C ARG A 16 1.94 -14.48 0.63
N VAL A 17 2.95 -13.70 0.24
CA VAL A 17 4.31 -13.86 0.77
C VAL A 17 4.37 -13.55 2.26
N LEU A 18 3.73 -12.46 2.71
CA LEU A 18 3.68 -12.11 4.13
C LEU A 18 2.94 -13.17 4.95
N ASP A 19 1.81 -13.68 4.44
CA ASP A 19 1.03 -14.73 5.11
C ASP A 19 1.82 -16.05 5.21
N ALA A 20 2.55 -16.42 4.15
CA ALA A 20 3.43 -17.59 4.17
C ALA A 20 4.54 -17.45 5.22
N ARG A 21 5.15 -16.26 5.35
CA ARG A 21 6.18 -15.99 6.37
C ARG A 21 5.61 -15.98 7.79
N ARG A 22 4.41 -15.44 7.99
CA ARG A 22 3.67 -15.52 9.25
C ARG A 22 3.41 -16.97 9.65
N ARG A 23 2.92 -17.81 8.72
CA ARG A 23 2.69 -19.24 8.98
C ARG A 23 3.98 -20.01 9.27
N ALA A 24 5.11 -19.58 8.70
CA ALA A 24 6.42 -20.15 8.97
C ALA A 24 6.98 -19.76 10.35
N GLY A 25 6.33 -18.84 11.09
CA GLY A 25 6.80 -18.35 12.38
C GLY A 25 7.93 -17.32 12.29
N ASP A 26 8.24 -16.84 11.08
CA ASP A 26 9.28 -15.83 10.80
C ASP A 26 8.78 -14.40 11.12
N PHE A 27 7.50 -14.25 11.46
CA PHE A 27 6.81 -12.98 11.63
C PHE A 27 5.92 -13.00 12.88
N ASP A 28 6.18 -12.07 13.80
CA ASP A 28 5.28 -11.77 14.91
C ASP A 28 4.05 -11.02 14.40
N GLU A 29 2.93 -11.05 15.15
CA GLU A 29 1.70 -10.39 14.74
C GLU A 29 1.88 -8.87 14.57
N THR A 30 2.73 -8.26 15.40
CA THR A 30 3.04 -6.83 15.32
C THR A 30 3.78 -6.51 14.02
N ALA A 31 4.85 -7.26 13.73
CA ALA A 31 5.63 -7.10 12.51
C ALA A 31 4.77 -7.33 11.25
N TYR A 32 3.83 -8.28 11.31
CA TYR A 32 2.94 -8.58 10.19
C TYR A 32 1.99 -7.40 9.90
N ARG A 33 1.46 -6.76 10.94
CA ARG A 33 0.63 -5.56 10.77
C ARG A 33 1.43 -4.38 10.23
N GLU A 34 2.63 -4.14 10.74
CA GLU A 34 3.50 -3.06 10.20
C GLU A 34 3.85 -3.30 8.73
N ALA A 35 4.16 -4.55 8.37
CA ALA A 35 4.44 -4.91 6.98
C ALA A 35 3.21 -4.80 6.07
N LEU A 36 1.99 -5.04 6.58
CA LEU A 36 0.76 -4.80 5.85
C LEU A 36 0.52 -3.30 5.61
N VAL A 37 0.72 -2.46 6.63
CA VAL A 37 0.56 -1.01 6.51
C VAL A 37 1.55 -0.41 5.50
N ASP A 38 2.82 -0.81 5.55
CA ASP A 38 3.83 -0.41 4.55
C ASP A 38 3.44 -0.88 3.14
N LEU A 39 2.91 -2.10 3.03
CA LEU A 39 2.49 -2.67 1.77
C LEU A 39 1.31 -1.92 1.15
N GLU A 40 0.31 -1.55 1.96
CA GLU A 40 -0.85 -0.78 1.52
C GLU A 40 -0.43 0.63 1.08
N SER A 41 0.43 1.30 1.84
CA SER A 41 0.92 2.64 1.47
C SER A 41 1.72 2.62 0.15
N ARG A 42 2.48 1.55 -0.11
CA ARG A 42 3.18 1.35 -1.40
C ARG A 42 2.23 1.04 -2.55
N TYR A 43 1.16 0.30 -2.29
CA TYR A 43 0.10 0.05 -3.28
C TYR A 43 -0.59 1.37 -3.65
N GLU A 44 -0.96 2.20 -2.67
CA GLU A 44 -1.56 3.50 -2.91
C GLU A 44 -0.65 4.40 -3.75
N ALA A 45 0.63 4.54 -3.40
CA ALA A 45 1.60 5.32 -4.17
C ALA A 45 1.81 4.80 -5.62
N MET A 46 1.63 3.49 -5.81
CA MET A 46 1.76 2.84 -7.12
C MET A 46 0.51 3.05 -7.98
N VAL A 47 -0.67 2.91 -7.38
CA VAL A 47 -1.96 3.21 -8.02
C VAL A 47 -2.04 4.68 -8.38
N GLU A 48 -1.65 5.57 -7.49
CA GLU A 48 -1.62 7.02 -7.71
C GLU A 48 -0.73 7.41 -8.91
N ARG A 49 0.40 6.70 -9.08
CA ARG A 49 1.29 6.87 -10.24
C ARG A 49 0.68 6.38 -11.56
N LEU A 50 -0.13 5.32 -11.50
CA LEU A 50 -0.79 4.72 -12.67
C LEU A 50 -2.02 5.50 -13.11
N ASP A 51 -2.79 5.99 -12.14
CA ASP A 51 -3.98 6.81 -12.37
C ASP A 51 -3.59 8.23 -12.84
N GLY A 52 -2.36 8.68 -12.52
CA GLY A 52 -1.87 10.01 -12.87
C GLY A 52 -2.53 11.14 -12.06
N THR A 53 -3.38 10.77 -11.11
CA THR A 53 -4.31 11.66 -10.38
C THR A 53 -3.77 12.00 -8.99
N PHE A 54 -2.47 12.29 -8.87
CA PHE A 54 -1.94 12.90 -7.64
C PHE A 54 -2.61 14.27 -7.44
N THR A 55 -3.78 14.28 -6.80
CA THR A 55 -4.32 15.48 -6.19
C THR A 55 -3.58 15.62 -4.89
N ILE A 56 -2.57 16.50 -4.91
CA ILE A 56 -1.81 16.97 -3.75
C ILE A 56 -2.81 17.15 -2.58
N PRO A 57 -2.52 16.66 -1.36
CA PRO A 57 -3.37 16.94 -0.22
C PRO A 57 -3.48 18.46 -0.12
N SER A 58 -4.69 18.99 -0.25
CA SER A 58 -4.95 20.39 0.08
C SER A 58 -4.75 20.48 1.60
N ALA A 59 -3.50 20.72 1.99
CA ALA A 59 -3.13 21.09 3.34
C ALA A 59 -3.82 22.43 3.60
N GLY A 60 -4.99 22.36 4.21
CA GLY A 60 -5.86 23.49 4.47
C GLY A 60 -7.00 23.17 5.43
N SER A 61 -6.81 22.21 6.34
CA SER A 61 -7.51 22.27 7.63
C SER A 61 -6.71 23.19 8.54
N GLN A 62 -7.04 24.49 8.50
CA GLN A 62 -6.97 25.52 9.56
C GLN A 62 -6.67 26.90 8.96
N ASP A 63 -7.69 27.76 8.86
CA ASP A 63 -7.57 29.18 9.24
C ASP A 63 -8.95 29.75 9.60
N GLU A 64 -8.94 30.66 10.57
CA GLU A 64 -10.05 31.30 11.28
C GLU A 64 -11.11 32.05 10.45
N ALA A 65 -12.35 32.02 10.98
CA ALA A 65 -13.34 33.11 11.16
C ALA A 65 -13.86 33.88 9.90
N PRO A 66 -14.90 34.75 9.96
CA PRO A 66 -15.38 35.61 11.06
C PRO A 66 -16.60 35.10 11.87
#